data_AF-A0A956QKC4-F1
#
_entry.id   AF-A0A956QKC4-F1
#
_cell.length_a   1.000
_cell.length_b   1.000
_cell.length_c   1.000
_cell.angle_alpha   90.00
_cell.angle_beta   90.00
_cell.angle_gamma   90.00
#
_symmetry.space_group_name_H-M   'P 1'
#
loop_
_entity.id
_entity.type
_entity.pdbx_description
1 polymer ?
#
loop_
_entity_poly.entity_id
_entity_poly.type
_entity_poly.pdbx_seq_one_letter_code
_entity_poly.pdbx_strand_id
1 'polypeptide(L)'
;MTDGGMVVCICDAQECCVARLFVEDDGKRLRVEGDFPGGLTPQDLAELGFVYYETNTHGELVARVKEVAPADSLDYLRALLDALPPGYHINQVESKRIERERQQRRARFEEELSLMSEED
;
A
#
# COMPACT_ATOMS: atom_id res chain seq x y z
N MET A 1 -20.69 4.15 -3.72
CA MET A 1 -20.17 2.77 -3.83
C MET A 1 -18.82 2.87 -4.52
N THR A 2 -17.74 2.88 -3.74
CA THR A 2 -16.35 2.92 -4.25
C THR A 2 -15.84 1.48 -4.33
N ASP A 3 -15.98 0.88 -5.50
CA ASP A 3 -15.47 -0.45 -5.79
C ASP A 3 -14.08 -0.35 -6.39
N GLY A 4 -13.07 -0.88 -5.66
CA GLY A 4 -11.76 -1.24 -6.22
C GLY A 4 -10.51 -0.69 -5.52
N GLY A 5 -10.62 0.27 -4.61
CA GLY A 5 -9.44 0.97 -4.08
C GLY A 5 -8.71 0.33 -2.88
N MET A 6 -7.51 0.87 -2.58
CA MET A 6 -6.77 0.64 -1.33
C MET A 6 -7.11 1.76 -0.33
N VAL A 7 -7.34 1.40 0.93
CA VAL A 7 -7.53 2.34 2.04
C VAL A 7 -6.42 2.15 3.06
N VAL A 8 -5.77 3.24 3.44
CA VAL A 8 -4.64 3.24 4.39
C VAL A 8 -5.01 4.12 5.57
N CYS A 9 -5.00 3.58 6.79
CA CYS A 9 -5.14 4.36 8.03
C CYS A 9 -3.76 4.68 8.59
N ILE A 10 -3.53 5.96 8.81
CA ILE A 10 -2.31 6.51 9.39
C ILE A 10 -2.62 6.91 10.82
N CYS A 11 -1.84 6.36 11.74
CA CYS A 11 -1.94 6.59 13.17
C CYS A 11 -0.76 7.42 13.67
N ASP A 12 -0.97 8.09 14.79
CA ASP A 12 0.11 8.64 15.60
C ASP A 12 0.67 7.61 16.61
N ALA A 13 1.66 8.01 17.39
CA ALA A 13 2.29 7.18 18.43
C ALA A 13 1.33 6.71 19.55
N GLN A 14 0.12 7.27 19.64
CA GLN A 14 -0.94 6.85 20.57
C GLN A 14 -1.95 5.89 19.94
N GLU A 15 -1.68 5.42 18.72
CA GLU A 15 -2.57 4.56 17.92
C GLU A 15 -3.87 5.25 17.47
N CYS A 16 -3.96 6.58 17.56
CA CYS A 16 -5.09 7.34 17.06
C CYS A 16 -5.01 7.50 15.55
N CYS A 17 -6.03 7.06 14.79
CA CYS A 17 -6.07 7.27 13.34
C CYS A 17 -6.28 8.77 13.05
N VAL A 18 -5.22 9.43 12.56
CA VAL A 18 -5.22 10.88 12.27
C VAL A 18 -5.60 11.18 10.82
N ALA A 19 -5.36 10.23 9.92
CA ALA A 19 -5.70 10.37 8.51
C ALA A 19 -6.05 9.01 7.88
N ARG A 20 -6.94 9.06 6.88
CA ARG A 20 -7.25 7.94 6.00
C ARG A 20 -7.01 8.33 4.55
N LEU A 21 -6.17 7.58 3.88
CA LEU A 21 -5.89 7.73 2.45
C LEU A 21 -6.69 6.70 1.66
N PHE A 22 -7.43 7.16 0.66
CA PHE A 22 -8.18 6.33 -0.26
C PHE A 22 -7.53 6.46 -1.64
N VAL A 23 -7.01 5.34 -2.14
CA VAL A 23 -6.43 5.20 -3.46
C VAL A 23 -7.44 4.48 -4.34
N GLU A 24 -7.99 5.15 -5.35
CA GLU A 24 -8.94 4.50 -6.27
C GLU A 24 -8.22 3.52 -7.22
N ASP A 25 -8.95 2.53 -7.74
CA ASP A 25 -8.43 1.44 -8.58
C ASP A 25 -7.89 1.94 -9.93
N ASP A 26 -8.31 3.13 -10.36
CA ASP A 26 -7.79 3.79 -11.56
C ASP A 26 -6.35 4.33 -11.40
N GLY A 27 -5.84 4.28 -10.17
CA GLY A 27 -4.50 4.69 -9.81
C GLY A 27 -4.22 6.19 -9.99
N LYS A 28 -5.28 7.00 -10.14
CA LYS A 28 -5.18 8.43 -10.51
C LYS A 28 -5.87 9.34 -9.51
N ARG A 29 -6.80 8.81 -8.72
CA ARG A 29 -7.55 9.58 -7.75
C ARG A 29 -7.16 9.19 -6.34
N LEU A 30 -6.66 10.19 -5.63
CA LEU A 30 -6.38 10.15 -4.20
C LEU A 30 -7.41 10.99 -3.48
N ARG A 31 -7.94 10.46 -2.40
CA ARG A 31 -8.76 11.20 -1.45
C ARG A 31 -8.17 11.04 -0.05
N VAL A 32 -8.04 12.14 0.67
CA VAL A 32 -7.57 12.16 2.05
C VAL A 32 -8.74 12.56 2.94
N GLU A 33 -8.98 11.82 4.00
CA GLU A 33 -9.84 12.22 5.11
C GLU A 33 -8.97 12.45 6.35
N GLY A 34 -9.11 13.60 6.99
CA GLY A 34 -8.27 14.02 8.12
C GLY A 34 -7.05 14.82 7.70
N ASP A 35 -6.11 15.01 8.62
CA ASP A 35 -4.91 15.81 8.41
C ASP A 35 -3.71 14.89 8.22
N PHE A 36 -3.15 14.88 7.01
CA PHE A 36 -1.98 14.06 6.73
C PHE A 36 -0.76 14.61 7.50
N PRO A 37 -0.02 13.75 8.21
CA PRO A 37 1.15 14.17 8.98
C PRO A 37 2.21 14.88 8.12
N GLY A 38 2.94 15.82 8.72
CA GLY A 38 4.04 16.50 8.03
C GLY A 38 3.62 17.59 7.05
N GLY A 39 2.32 17.93 6.98
CA GLY A 39 1.81 18.99 6.10
C GLY A 39 1.75 18.58 4.62
N LEU A 40 1.81 17.29 4.33
CA LEU A 40 1.72 16.75 2.98
C LEU A 40 0.32 17.00 2.41
N THR A 41 0.29 17.55 1.20
CA THR A 41 -0.95 17.78 0.46
C THR A 41 -1.33 16.55 -0.35
N PRO A 42 -2.61 16.42 -0.79
CA PRO A 42 -2.99 15.35 -1.71
C PRO A 42 -2.16 15.31 -3.00
N GLN A 43 -1.59 16.44 -3.42
CA GLN A 43 -0.73 16.51 -4.60
C GLN A 43 0.65 15.92 -4.32
N ASP A 44 1.24 16.19 -3.14
CA ASP A 44 2.50 15.56 -2.72
C ASP A 44 2.36 14.04 -2.63
N LEU A 45 1.20 13.56 -2.17
CA LEU A 45 0.88 12.13 -2.11
C LEU A 45 0.73 11.48 -3.50
N ALA A 46 0.41 12.27 -4.54
CA ALA A 46 0.34 11.76 -5.91
C ALA A 46 1.73 11.61 -6.57
N GLU A 47 2.75 12.25 -6.01
CA GLU A 47 4.11 12.33 -6.56
C GLU A 47 5.14 11.63 -5.65
N LEU A 48 4.70 10.61 -4.90
CA LEU A 48 5.55 9.88 -3.98
C LEU A 48 6.61 9.06 -4.71
N GLY A 49 7.73 8.85 -4.02
CA GLY A 49 8.77 7.92 -4.42
C GLY A 49 9.53 7.42 -3.22
N PHE A 50 10.27 6.34 -3.39
CA PHE A 50 11.15 5.81 -2.36
C PHE A 50 12.58 5.72 -2.84
N VAL A 51 13.52 5.85 -1.90
CA VAL A 51 14.94 5.69 -2.18
C VAL A 51 15.29 4.20 -2.20
N TYR A 52 15.96 3.79 -3.26
CA TYR A 52 16.54 2.45 -3.37
C TYR A 52 18.02 2.56 -3.74
N TYR A 53 18.77 1.50 -3.44
CA TYR A 53 20.19 1.42 -3.73
C TYR A 53 20.44 0.35 -4.77
N GLU A 54 21.25 0.68 -5.76
CA GLU A 54 21.74 -0.28 -6.75
C GLU A 54 23.26 -0.17 -6.87
N THR A 55 23.88 -1.26 -7.31
CA THR A 55 25.32 -1.28 -7.55
C THR A 55 25.60 -0.83 -8.98
N ASN A 56 26.45 0.19 -9.16
CA ASN A 56 26.85 0.63 -10.48
C ASN A 56 27.82 -0.38 -11.15
N THR A 57 28.21 -0.09 -12.39
CA THR A 57 29.17 -0.92 -13.16
C THR A 57 30.55 -1.05 -12.51
N HIS A 58 30.88 -0.20 -11.54
CA HIS A 58 32.14 -0.19 -10.80
C HIS A 58 32.05 -0.88 -9.43
N GLY A 59 30.88 -1.42 -9.05
CA GLY A 59 30.70 -2.07 -7.76
C GLY A 59 30.29 -1.13 -6.61
N GLU A 60 30.02 0.15 -6.89
CA GLU A 60 29.66 1.14 -5.86
C GLU A 60 28.14 1.21 -5.66
N LEU A 61 27.70 1.36 -4.41
CA LEU A 61 26.30 1.58 -4.07
C LEU A 61 25.89 3.02 -4.41
N VAL A 62 24.88 3.16 -5.27
CA VAL A 62 24.32 4.43 -5.69
C VAL A 62 22.86 4.51 -5.27
N ALA A 63 22.48 5.62 -4.63
CA ALA A 63 21.09 5.90 -4.28
C ALA A 63 20.33 6.43 -5.50
N ARG A 64 19.14 5.89 -5.73
CA ARG A 64 18.19 6.37 -6.74
C ARG A 64 16.80 6.52 -6.13
N VAL A 65 16.01 7.40 -6.73
CA VAL A 65 14.59 7.56 -6.38
C VAL A 65 13.77 6.81 -7.41
N LYS A 66 12.88 5.93 -6.95
CA LYS A 66 11.84 5.33 -7.78
C LYS A 66 10.55 6.09 -7.50
N GLU A 67 10.08 6.85 -8.50
CA GLU A 67 8.75 7.45 -8.48
C GLU A 67 7.69 6.36 -8.55
N VAL A 68 6.61 6.52 -7.78
CA VAL A 68 5.55 5.53 -7.65
C VAL A 68 4.20 6.21 -7.82
N ALA A 69 3.45 5.76 -8.82
CA ALA A 69 2.09 6.22 -9.02
C ALA A 69 1.17 5.76 -7.87
N PRO A 70 0.13 6.54 -7.53
CA PRO A 70 -0.80 6.20 -6.48
C PRO A 70 -1.71 5.06 -6.89
N ALA A 71 -1.30 3.83 -6.62
CA ALA A 71 -2.02 2.60 -6.97
C ALA A 71 -2.10 1.64 -5.78
N ASP A 72 -3.05 0.70 -5.83
CA ASP A 72 -3.10 -0.45 -4.92
C ASP A 72 -1.88 -1.37 -5.17
N SER A 73 -0.77 -1.00 -4.53
CA SER A 73 0.54 -1.63 -4.70
C SER A 73 1.40 -1.47 -3.45
N LEU A 74 2.27 -2.46 -3.22
CA LEU A 74 3.23 -2.43 -2.12
C LEU A 74 4.30 -1.34 -2.30
N ASP A 75 4.65 -1.01 -3.54
CA ASP A 75 5.58 0.07 -3.85
C ASP A 75 5.04 1.42 -3.37
N TYR A 76 3.73 1.66 -3.54
CA TYR A 76 3.10 2.90 -3.12
C TYR A 76 2.97 2.96 -1.58
N LEU A 77 2.63 1.84 -0.93
CA LEU A 77 2.67 1.75 0.54
C LEU A 77 4.05 2.02 1.11
N ARG A 78 5.10 1.52 0.45
CA ARG A 78 6.48 1.79 0.85
C ARG A 78 6.82 3.27 0.72
N ALA A 79 6.46 3.89 -0.41
CA ALA A 79 6.69 5.32 -0.61
C ALA A 79 5.93 6.16 0.44
N LEU A 80 4.72 5.75 0.81
CA LEU A 80 3.95 6.37 1.90
C LEU A 80 4.65 6.24 3.26
N LEU A 81 5.16 5.06 3.60
CA LEU A 81 5.89 4.84 4.86
C LEU A 81 7.15 5.71 4.94
N ASP A 82 7.91 5.80 3.85
CA ASP A 82 9.13 6.62 3.79
C ASP A 82 8.83 8.12 3.89
N ALA A 83 7.64 8.55 3.46
CA ALA A 83 7.18 9.94 3.56
C ALA A 83 6.62 10.32 4.93
N LEU A 84 6.27 9.35 5.79
CA LEU A 84 5.71 9.64 7.10
C LEU A 84 6.77 10.24 8.04
N PRO A 85 6.44 11.35 8.74
CA PRO A 85 7.33 11.88 9.76
C PRO A 85 7.42 10.92 10.96
N PRO A 86 8.51 11.01 11.75
CA PRO A 86 8.66 10.20 12.96
C PRO A 86 7.46 10.35 13.91
N GLY A 87 7.05 9.24 14.52
CA GLY A 87 5.89 9.20 15.43
C GLY A 87 4.55 8.95 14.74
N TYR A 88 4.55 8.71 13.42
CA TYR A 88 3.39 8.26 12.67
C TYR A 88 3.68 6.94 11.97
N HIS A 89 2.65 6.11 11.82
CA HIS A 89 2.76 4.80 11.19
C HIS A 89 1.47 4.41 10.48
N ILE A 90 1.57 3.44 9.58
CA ILE A 90 0.41 2.80 8.96
C ILE A 90 0.01 1.63 9.86
N ASN A 91 -1.20 1.66 10.42
CA ASN A 91 -1.72 0.59 11.28
C ASN A 91 -2.58 -0.41 10.49
N GLN A 92 -3.38 0.09 9.55
CA GLN A 92 -4.32 -0.74 8.78
C GLN A 92 -4.26 -0.40 7.30
N VAL A 93 -4.20 -1.44 6.47
CA VAL A 93 -4.31 -1.35 5.01
C VAL A 93 -5.40 -2.30 4.56
N GLU A 94 -6.41 -1.75 3.91
CA GLU A 94 -7.49 -2.51 3.29
C GLU A 94 -7.34 -2.44 1.77
N SER A 95 -7.26 -3.59 1.11
CA SER A 95 -7.25 -3.67 -0.35
C SER A 95 -8.27 -4.72 -0.78
N LYS A 96 -9.26 -4.29 -1.56
CA LYS A 96 -10.25 -5.21 -2.14
C LYS A 96 -9.59 -6.22 -3.07
N ARG A 97 -8.53 -5.84 -3.79
CA ARG A 97 -7.77 -6.73 -4.66
C ARG A 97 -7.08 -7.83 -3.86
N ILE A 98 -6.33 -7.48 -2.82
CA ILE A 98 -5.64 -8.45 -1.96
C ILE A 98 -6.65 -9.38 -1.29
N GLU A 99 -7.77 -8.85 -0.82
CA GLU A 99 -8.82 -9.66 -0.22
C GLU A 99 -9.43 -10.66 -1.23
N ARG A 100 -9.65 -10.23 -2.47
CA ARG A 100 -10.13 -11.11 -3.54
C ARG A 100 -9.12 -12.20 -3.90
N GLU A 101 -7.83 -11.86 -3.97
CA GLU A 101 -6.76 -12.84 -4.22
C GLU A 101 -6.68 -13.87 -3.09
N ARG A 102 -6.84 -13.45 -1.82
CA ARG A 102 -6.89 -14.35 -0.66
C ARG A 102 -8.08 -15.30 -0.72
N GLN A 103 -9.27 -14.78 -1.05
CA GLN A 103 -10.48 -15.58 -1.20
C GLN A 103 -10.36 -16.61 -2.33
N GLN A 104 -9.82 -16.23 -3.48
CA GLN A 104 -9.58 -17.14 -4.61
C GLN A 104 -8.59 -18.25 -4.24
N ARG A 105 -7.49 -17.92 -3.54
CA ARG A 105 -6.53 -18.94 -3.09
C ARG A 105 -7.15 -19.89 -2.08
N ARG A 106 -7.97 -19.39 -1.14
CA ARG A 106 -8.68 -20.24 -0.18
C ARG A 106 -9.68 -21.17 -0.87
N ALA A 107 -10.48 -20.64 -1.79
CA ALA A 107 -11.45 -21.44 -2.54
C ALA A 107 -10.78 -22.56 -3.36
N ARG A 108 -9.67 -22.23 -4.04
CA ARG A 108 -8.88 -23.23 -4.77
C ARG A 108 -8.30 -24.30 -3.85
N PHE A 109 -7.80 -23.90 -2.69
CA PHE A 109 -7.26 -24.84 -1.71
C PHE A 109 -8.34 -25.77 -1.15
N GLU A 110 -9.54 -25.26 -0.88
CA GLU A 110 -10.69 -26.06 -0.44
C GLU A 110 -11.14 -27.06 -1.52
N GLU A 111 -11.16 -26.64 -2.79
CA GLU A 111 -11.45 -27.52 -3.93
C GLU A 111 -10.40 -28.64 -4.06
N GLU A 112 -9.11 -28.30 -3.98
CA GLU A 112 -8.00 -29.26 -4.00
C GLU A 112 -8.11 -30.25 -2.82
N LEU A 113 -8.47 -29.79 -1.61
CA LEU A 113 -8.72 -30.65 -0.45
C LEU A 113 -9.91 -31.60 -0.65
N SER A 114 -10.99 -31.12 -1.26
CA SER A 114 -12.19 -31.94 -1.49
C SER A 114 -11.92 -33.08 -2.47
N LEU A 115 -11.16 -32.81 -3.54
CA LEU A 115 -10.78 -33.82 -4.53
C LEU A 115 -9.88 -34.91 -3.92
N MET A 116 -8.96 -34.53 -3.03
CA MET A 116 -8.11 -35.50 -2.33
C MET A 116 -8.87 -36.36 -1.32
N SER A 117 -10.01 -35.88 -0.80
CA SER A 117 -10.87 -36.65 0.12
C SER A 117 -11.84 -37.60 -0.57
N GLU A 118 -12.03 -37.47 -1.88
CA GLU A 118 -12.85 -38.37 -2.71
C GLU A 118 -12.02 -39.50 -3.36
N GLU A 119 -10.69 -39.42 -3.30
CA GLU A 119 -9.75 -40.45 -3.79
C GLU A 119 -9.33 -41.51 -2.73
N ASP A 120 -9.86 -41.42 -1.50
CA ASP A 120 -9.77 -42.44 -0.43
C ASP A 120 -11.11 -43.19 -0.22
#